data_AF-B2KSD3-F1
#
_entry.id   AF-B2KSD3-F1
#
_cell.length_a   1.000
_cell.length_b   1.000
_cell.length_c   1.000
_cell.angle_alpha   90.00
_cell.angle_beta   90.00
_cell.angle_gamma   90.00
#
_symmetry.space_group_name_H-M   'P 1'
#
loop_
_entity.id
_entity.type
_entity.pdbx_description
1 polymer ?
#
loop_
_entity_poly.entity_id
_entity_poly.type
_entity_poly.pdbx_seq_one_letter_code
_entity_poly.pdbx_strand_id
1 'polypeptide(L)'
;GSYYVLPLIRGPAGGGLTLTPRNGNQCPLFIGQERSDINRGIPVKFSNWRSRVGFVHESANLNIKMDVKTTICAQSTYWWVTPAPSPWRSLFIAAGPKPEAGGEDSSRSFFQIKKTESKLNAYKFAYCSDSKDCIDVGTNVEGGVRGLVLGSTPPFATP
;
A
#
# COMPACT_ATOMS: atom_id res chain seq x y z
N GLY A 1 13.98 9.20 0.00
CA GLY A 1 13.18 10.32 0.55
C GLY A 1 11.84 9.81 1.05
N SER A 2 11.03 10.70 1.60
CA SER A 2 9.64 10.42 2.04
C SER A 2 8.66 11.06 1.06
N TYR A 3 7.64 10.32 0.65
CA TYR A 3 6.72 10.73 -0.42
C TYR A 3 5.27 10.61 0.01
N TYR A 4 4.45 11.63 -0.24
CA TYR A 4 3.01 11.48 -0.10
C TYR A 4 2.45 10.77 -1.33
N VAL A 5 1.61 9.76 -1.10
CA VAL A 5 0.84 9.10 -2.15
C VAL A 5 -0.54 9.73 -2.15
N LEU A 6 -0.91 10.39 -3.25
CA LEU A 6 -2.16 11.13 -3.38
C LEU A 6 -2.97 10.60 -4.57
N PRO A 7 -4.31 10.62 -4.50
CA PRO A 7 -5.15 10.34 -5.66
C PRO A 7 -4.89 11.29 -6.81
N LEU A 8 -5.03 10.77 -8.03
CA LEU A 8 -4.84 11.57 -9.25
C LEU A 8 -5.87 12.70 -9.35
N ILE A 9 -7.13 12.37 -9.07
CA ILE A 9 -8.26 13.30 -9.09
C ILE A 9 -8.55 13.72 -7.64
N ARG A 10 -8.49 15.03 -7.36
CA ARG A 10 -8.84 15.59 -6.06
C ARG A 10 -10.37 15.59 -5.85
N GLY A 11 -10.80 15.72 -4.60
CA GLY A 11 -12.21 15.71 -4.20
C GLY A 11 -12.70 14.31 -3.81
N PRO A 12 -13.69 13.73 -4.53
CA PRO A 12 -14.43 12.56 -4.09
C PRO A 12 -13.60 11.27 -3.99
N ALA A 13 -12.41 11.23 -4.58
CA ALA A 13 -11.49 10.09 -4.50
C ALA A 13 -10.82 9.97 -3.11
N GLY A 14 -10.88 11.01 -2.27
CA GLY A 14 -10.27 11.04 -0.95
C GLY A 14 -8.87 11.66 -0.93
N GLY A 15 -8.17 11.46 0.18
CA GLY A 15 -6.82 11.99 0.41
C GLY A 15 -5.74 10.93 0.29
N GLY A 16 -4.62 11.22 0.95
CA GLY A 16 -3.45 10.35 0.95
C GLY A 16 -3.61 9.11 1.82
N LEU A 17 -2.50 8.42 2.04
CA LEU A 17 -2.50 7.15 2.79
C LEU A 17 -2.43 7.35 4.29
N THR A 18 -3.02 6.44 5.05
CA THR A 18 -3.08 6.50 6.51
C THR A 18 -2.94 5.11 7.13
N LEU A 19 -2.92 5.04 8.46
CA LEU A 19 -2.94 3.79 9.22
C LEU A 19 -4.22 3.73 10.04
N THR A 20 -4.97 2.63 9.92
CA THR A 20 -6.32 2.57 10.50
C THR A 20 -6.62 1.19 11.12
N PRO A 21 -7.26 1.15 12.30
CA PRO A 21 -7.82 -0.08 12.87
C PRO A 21 -9.03 -0.53 12.05
N ARG A 22 -9.37 -1.82 12.07
CA ARG A 22 -10.50 -2.42 11.34
C ARG A 22 -11.37 -3.23 12.29
N ASN A 23 -12.69 -3.18 12.11
CA ASN A 23 -13.66 -3.94 12.93
C ASN A 23 -13.51 -3.72 14.45
N GLY A 24 -13.11 -2.52 14.89
CA GLY A 24 -12.88 -2.23 16.30
C GLY A 24 -11.60 -2.83 16.90
N ASN A 25 -10.85 -3.63 16.15
CA ASN A 25 -9.56 -4.17 16.59
C ASN A 25 -8.46 -3.13 16.42
N GLN A 26 -7.74 -2.85 17.50
CA GLN A 26 -6.68 -1.84 17.51
C GLN A 26 -5.45 -2.25 16.69
N CYS A 27 -5.21 -3.56 16.57
CA CYS A 27 -4.13 -4.14 15.80
C CYS A 27 -4.61 -5.40 15.05
N PRO A 28 -4.02 -5.75 13.89
CA PRO A 28 -3.02 -4.95 13.16
C PRO A 28 -3.63 -3.68 12.56
N LEU A 29 -2.80 -2.67 12.28
CA LEU A 29 -3.20 -1.49 11.52
C LEU A 29 -3.16 -1.80 10.03
N PHE A 30 -4.18 -1.33 9.30
CA PHE A 30 -4.28 -1.46 7.85
C PHE A 30 -3.78 -0.20 7.16
N ILE A 31 -3.23 -0.36 5.96
CA ILE A 31 -2.91 0.78 5.10
C ILE A 31 -4.22 1.30 4.55
N GLY A 32 -4.64 2.46 5.04
CA GLY A 32 -5.90 3.11 4.69
C GLY A 32 -5.71 4.25 3.71
N GLN A 33 -6.83 4.79 3.27
CA GLN A 33 -6.92 6.05 2.54
C GLN A 33 -7.74 7.07 3.34
N GLU A 34 -7.23 8.29 3.44
CA GLU A 34 -7.93 9.43 4.02
C GLU A 34 -9.23 9.73 3.26
N ARG A 35 -10.28 10.12 3.98
CA ARG A 35 -11.58 10.43 3.36
C ARG A 35 -11.62 11.79 2.67
N SER A 36 -10.81 12.75 3.13
CA SER A 36 -10.74 14.11 2.59
C SER A 36 -9.44 14.30 1.83
N ASP A 37 -9.53 14.89 0.64
CA ASP A 37 -8.41 15.25 -0.23
C ASP A 37 -7.49 16.35 0.34
N ILE A 38 -7.95 17.07 1.38
CA ILE A 38 -7.14 18.03 2.15
C ILE A 38 -6.07 17.29 2.96
N ASN A 39 -6.37 16.07 3.41
CA ASN A 39 -5.46 15.28 4.22
C ASN A 39 -4.46 14.54 3.34
N ARG A 40 -3.20 14.99 3.37
CA ARG A 40 -2.09 14.31 2.67
C ARG A 40 -1.71 12.97 3.28
N GLY A 41 -2.14 12.71 4.52
CA GLY A 41 -1.89 11.47 5.24
C GLY A 41 -0.45 11.31 5.70
N ILE A 42 0.00 10.07 5.81
CA ILE A 42 1.34 9.65 6.24
C ILE A 42 2.18 9.37 4.98
N PRO A 43 3.39 9.94 4.88
CA PRO A 43 4.25 9.68 3.72
C PRO A 43 4.81 8.26 3.75
N VAL A 44 5.28 7.77 2.60
CA VAL A 44 5.93 6.47 2.44
C VAL A 44 7.40 6.61 2.09
N LYS A 45 8.18 5.58 2.44
CA LYS A 45 9.54 5.35 1.97
C LYS A 45 9.56 4.10 1.12
N PHE A 46 10.29 4.19 0.01
CA PHE A 46 10.56 3.07 -0.87
C PHE A 46 11.96 2.54 -0.59
N SER A 47 12.09 1.23 -0.46
CA SER A 47 13.38 0.55 -0.41
C SER A 47 13.40 -0.54 -1.46
N ASN A 48 14.37 -0.48 -2.36
CA ASN A 48 14.56 -1.53 -3.34
C ASN A 48 15.14 -2.76 -2.63
N TRP A 49 14.50 -3.91 -2.83
CA TRP A 49 14.94 -5.17 -2.24
C TRP A 49 16.28 -5.66 -2.81
N ARG A 50 16.52 -5.42 -4.12
CA ARG A 50 17.69 -5.96 -4.84
C ARG A 50 18.84 -4.98 -5.01
N SER A 51 18.61 -3.67 -4.94
CA SER A 51 19.66 -2.69 -5.26
C SER A 51 19.73 -1.53 -4.27
N ARG A 52 20.95 -1.02 -4.07
CA ARG A 52 21.23 0.17 -3.24
C ARG A 52 21.23 1.46 -4.07
N VAL A 53 20.52 1.47 -5.20
CA VAL A 53 20.49 2.64 -6.09
C VAL A 53 19.67 3.77 -5.47
N GLY A 54 20.07 5.01 -5.75
CA GLY A 54 19.46 6.22 -5.16
C GLY A 54 18.11 6.65 -5.74
N PHE A 55 17.50 5.85 -6.63
CA PHE A 55 16.24 6.17 -7.30
C PHE A 55 15.26 4.99 -7.27
N VAL A 56 13.98 5.29 -7.43
CA VAL A 56 12.90 4.28 -7.45
C VAL A 56 12.62 3.91 -8.90
N HIS A 57 12.86 2.64 -9.26
CA HIS A 57 12.65 2.15 -10.62
C HIS A 57 11.20 1.69 -10.81
N GLU A 58 10.61 2.03 -11.95
CA GLU A 58 9.29 1.55 -12.33
C GLU A 58 9.33 0.02 -12.59
N SER A 59 8.25 -0.69 -12.27
CA SER A 59 8.11 -2.14 -12.54
C SER A 59 9.21 -3.01 -11.92
N ALA A 60 9.91 -2.51 -10.90
CA ALA A 60 10.89 -3.27 -10.12
C ALA A 60 10.33 -3.56 -8.72
N ASN A 61 10.57 -4.76 -8.21
CA ASN A 61 10.13 -5.14 -6.87
C ASN A 61 10.79 -4.24 -5.82
N LEU A 62 9.94 -3.66 -4.98
CA LEU A 62 10.33 -2.80 -3.87
C LEU A 62 9.47 -3.12 -2.65
N ASN A 63 9.99 -2.73 -1.48
CA ASN A 63 9.22 -2.70 -0.26
C ASN A 63 8.79 -1.25 0.02
N ILE A 64 7.59 -1.10 0.56
CA ILE A 64 6.99 0.19 0.89
C ILE A 64 6.82 0.23 2.41
N LYS A 65 7.21 1.34 3.04
CA LYS A 65 7.04 1.56 4.47
C LYS A 65 6.32 2.88 4.72
N MET A 66 5.33 2.90 5.62
CA MET A 66 4.77 4.16 6.13
C MET A 66 5.81 4.85 7.02
N ASP A 67 6.16 6.09 6.68
CA ASP A 67 7.19 6.87 7.37
C ASP A 67 6.62 7.58 8.60
N VAL A 68 6.38 6.78 9.63
CA VAL A 68 5.94 7.20 10.97
C VAL A 68 6.90 6.63 12.01
N LYS A 69 7.11 7.34 13.13
CA LYS A 69 8.08 6.95 14.17
C LYS A 69 7.70 5.63 14.85
N THR A 70 6.54 5.59 15.49
CA THR A 70 6.05 4.45 16.26
C THR A 70 4.54 4.38 16.17
N THR A 71 3.99 3.17 16.17
CA THR A 71 2.55 2.92 16.20
C THR A 71 2.18 2.20 17.49
N ILE A 72 0.88 2.21 17.84
CA ILE A 72 0.38 1.51 19.03
C ILE A 72 0.58 -0.01 18.98
N CYS A 73 0.75 -0.58 17.79
CA CYS A 73 0.94 -2.02 17.61
C CYS A 73 2.38 -2.47 17.82
N ALA A 74 3.31 -1.56 18.20
CA ALA A 74 4.72 -1.85 18.46
C ALA A 74 5.44 -2.68 17.36
N GLN A 75 4.92 -2.64 16.13
CA GLN A 75 5.46 -3.33 14.97
C GLN A 75 5.92 -2.32 13.92
N SER A 76 6.74 -2.78 12.97
CA SER A 76 7.09 -1.97 11.82
C SER A 76 5.89 -1.69 10.91
N THR A 77 6.08 -0.77 9.98
CA THR A 77 5.03 -0.24 9.12
C THR A 77 5.27 -0.54 7.65
N TYR A 78 5.94 -1.67 7.37
CA TYR A 78 6.09 -2.15 6.01
C TYR A 78 4.76 -2.66 5.49
N TRP A 79 4.49 -2.43 4.22
CA TRP A 79 3.30 -2.95 3.57
C TRP A 79 3.37 -4.46 3.48
N TRP A 80 2.30 -5.10 3.92
CA TRP A 80 2.25 -6.55 4.06
C TRP A 80 0.90 -7.08 3.61
N VAL A 81 0.90 -7.98 2.63
CA VAL A 81 -0.33 -8.62 2.17
C VAL A 81 -0.79 -9.65 3.18
N THR A 82 -1.99 -9.48 3.70
CA THR A 82 -2.61 -10.41 4.64
C THR A 82 -4.01 -10.81 4.22
N PRO A 83 -4.39 -12.09 4.36
CA PRO A 83 -5.79 -12.43 4.42
C PRO A 83 -6.40 -11.65 5.59
N ALA A 84 -7.46 -10.90 5.33
CA ALA A 84 -8.28 -10.40 6.42
C ALA A 84 -9.41 -11.39 6.66
N PRO A 85 -9.78 -11.69 7.93
CA PRO A 85 -11.05 -12.32 8.22
C PRO A 85 -12.14 -11.39 7.71
N SER A 86 -12.65 -11.73 6.53
CA SER A 86 -13.68 -11.03 5.77
C SER A 86 -14.53 -12.12 5.12
N PRO A 87 -15.86 -11.97 5.08
CA PRO A 87 -16.71 -12.89 4.34
C PRO A 87 -16.32 -12.98 2.86
N TRP A 88 -15.68 -11.94 2.34
CA TRP A 88 -15.33 -11.76 0.93
C TRP A 88 -13.90 -12.21 0.57
N ARG A 89 -13.15 -12.81 1.50
CA ARG A 89 -11.75 -13.26 1.31
C ARG A 89 -10.83 -12.21 0.68
N SER A 90 -11.07 -10.93 0.95
CA SER A 90 -10.23 -9.87 0.41
C SER A 90 -8.84 -9.92 1.03
N LEU A 91 -7.82 -9.77 0.19
CA LEU A 91 -6.42 -9.64 0.62
C LEU A 91 -6.16 -8.16 0.88
N PHE A 92 -5.99 -7.81 2.14
CA PHE A 92 -5.71 -6.44 2.57
C PHE A 92 -4.22 -6.19 2.67
N ILE A 93 -3.84 -4.91 2.58
CA ILE A 93 -2.49 -4.47 2.92
C ILE A 93 -2.49 -3.93 4.34
N ALA A 94 -1.74 -4.60 5.22
CA ALA A 94 -1.53 -4.19 6.59
C ALA A 94 -0.13 -3.59 6.80
N ALA A 95 0.04 -2.86 7.90
CA ALA A 95 1.34 -2.64 8.48
C ALA A 95 1.86 -3.96 9.05
N GLY A 96 3.06 -4.35 8.65
CA GLY A 96 3.67 -5.62 9.01
C GLY A 96 5.18 -5.52 9.23
N PRO A 97 5.83 -6.69 9.38
CA PRO A 97 7.25 -6.79 9.72
C PRO A 97 8.14 -6.22 8.62
N LYS A 98 9.36 -5.83 8.99
CA LYS A 98 10.40 -5.49 8.03
C LYS A 98 10.77 -6.78 7.28
N PRO A 99 10.67 -6.81 5.94
CA PRO A 99 11.07 -8.00 5.21
C PRO A 99 12.58 -8.24 5.37
N GLU A 100 12.93 -9.48 5.69
CA GLU A 100 14.30 -9.94 5.83
C GLU A 100 14.76 -10.68 4.58
N ALA A 101 16.03 -10.50 4.20
CA ALA A 101 16.64 -11.15 3.05
C ALA A 101 16.55 -12.68 3.18
N GLY A 102 15.82 -13.35 2.29
CA GLY A 102 15.66 -14.81 2.29
C GLY A 102 14.61 -15.36 3.27
N GLY A 103 13.86 -14.51 3.98
CA GLY A 103 12.72 -14.97 4.77
C GLY A 103 11.58 -15.47 3.89
N GLU A 104 11.02 -16.65 4.21
CA GLU A 104 9.95 -17.31 3.44
C GLU A 104 8.74 -16.39 3.20
N ASP A 105 8.40 -15.60 4.20
CA ASP A 105 7.28 -14.66 4.21
C ASP A 105 7.56 -13.32 3.48
N SER A 106 8.82 -13.03 3.11
CA SER A 106 9.20 -11.73 2.52
C SER A 106 8.48 -11.41 1.20
N SER A 107 8.04 -12.44 0.48
CA SER A 107 7.26 -12.34 -0.76
C SER A 107 5.98 -11.51 -0.59
N ARG A 108 5.39 -11.50 0.61
CA ARG A 108 4.17 -10.76 0.97
C ARG A 108 4.35 -9.24 1.03
N SER A 109 5.57 -8.77 0.83
CA SER A 109 5.96 -7.35 0.89
C SER A 109 6.51 -6.80 -0.42
N PHE A 110 6.43 -7.57 -1.51
CA PHE A 110 6.92 -7.15 -2.83
C PHE A 110 5.84 -6.45 -3.64
N PHE A 111 6.05 -5.16 -3.83
CA PHE A 111 5.21 -4.31 -4.65
C PHE A 111 6.01 -3.73 -5.80
N GLN A 112 5.30 -3.28 -6.82
CA GLN A 112 5.83 -2.51 -7.93
C GLN A 112 5.03 -1.23 -8.09
N ILE A 113 5.71 -0.17 -8.53
CA ILE A 113 5.08 1.04 -9.03
C ILE A 113 5.05 0.92 -10.54
N LYS A 114 3.87 0.96 -11.14
CA LYS A 114 3.67 0.83 -12.58
C LYS A 114 3.03 2.10 -13.12
N LYS A 115 3.45 2.57 -14.28
CA LYS A 115 2.76 3.67 -14.96
C LYS A 115 1.37 3.20 -15.37
N THR A 116 0.41 4.11 -15.26
CA THR A 116 -0.94 3.91 -15.79
C THR A 116 -0.97 4.26 -17.28
N GLU A 117 -2.00 3.82 -17.99
CA GLU A 117 -2.23 4.24 -19.38
C GLU A 117 -2.69 5.71 -19.49
N SER A 118 -2.88 6.39 -18.35
CA SER A 118 -3.27 7.80 -18.31
C SER A 118 -2.19 8.72 -18.87
N LYS A 119 -2.62 9.76 -19.58
CA LYS A 119 -1.75 10.82 -20.10
C LYS A 119 -1.17 11.72 -19.00
N LEU A 120 -1.65 11.62 -17.75
CA LEU A 120 -1.31 12.54 -16.65
C LEU A 120 -0.07 12.13 -15.83
N ASN A 121 0.84 11.30 -16.36
CA ASN A 121 1.98 10.76 -15.59
C ASN A 121 1.55 10.18 -14.23
N ALA A 122 0.49 9.38 -14.24
CA ALA A 122 -0.05 8.73 -13.05
C ALA A 122 0.48 7.31 -12.91
N TYR A 123 0.57 6.84 -11.66
CA TYR A 123 1.11 5.53 -11.31
C TYR A 123 0.11 4.74 -10.47
N LYS A 124 0.20 3.41 -10.56
CA LYS A 124 -0.50 2.47 -9.70
C LYS A 124 0.48 1.58 -8.95
N PHE A 125 0.06 1.08 -7.80
CA PHE A 125 0.78 0.02 -7.09
C PHE A 125 0.23 -1.33 -7.52
N ALA A 126 1.13 -2.32 -7.64
CA ALA A 126 0.76 -3.71 -7.85
C ALA A 126 1.56 -4.59 -6.88
N TYR A 127 0.92 -5.61 -6.32
CA TYR A 127 1.59 -6.66 -5.57
C TYR A 127 2.08 -7.75 -6.51
N CYS A 128 3.33 -8.20 -6.35
CA CYS A 128 3.96 -9.16 -7.25
C CYS A 128 4.76 -10.19 -6.43
N SER A 129 4.17 -11.37 -6.14
CA SER A 129 4.86 -12.40 -5.35
C SER A 129 6.15 -12.88 -6.02
N ASP A 130 6.08 -13.19 -7.33
CA ASP A 130 7.20 -13.75 -8.10
C ASP A 130 7.44 -13.03 -9.44
N SER A 131 7.17 -11.72 -9.48
CA SER A 131 7.40 -10.79 -10.60
C SER A 131 6.64 -11.04 -11.93
N LYS A 132 6.08 -12.24 -12.15
CA LYS A 132 5.35 -12.59 -13.39
C LYS A 132 3.87 -12.23 -13.33
N ASP A 133 3.21 -12.60 -12.22
CA ASP A 133 1.79 -12.32 -12.01
C ASP A 133 1.65 -11.26 -10.92
N CYS A 134 1.31 -10.04 -11.35
CA CYS A 134 1.10 -8.91 -10.45
C CYS A 134 -0.38 -8.59 -10.35
N ILE A 135 -0.86 -8.36 -9.14
CA ILE A 135 -2.25 -7.98 -8.86
C ILE A 135 -2.27 -6.50 -8.49
N ASP A 136 -3.12 -5.72 -9.15
CA ASP A 136 -3.25 -4.30 -8.86
C ASP A 136 -3.74 -4.07 -7.41
N VAL A 137 -3.22 -3.00 -6.81
CA VAL A 137 -3.65 -2.53 -5.49
C VAL A 137 -4.79 -1.54 -5.68
N GLY A 138 -5.90 -1.88 -5.03
CA GLY A 138 -7.17 -1.21 -5.01
C GLY A 138 -7.46 -0.49 -3.68
N THR A 139 -8.66 0.09 -3.55
CA THR A 139 -9.25 0.46 -2.25
C THR A 139 -10.60 -0.22 -2.10
N ASN A 140 -10.90 -0.69 -0.89
CA ASN A 140 -12.23 -1.17 -0.54
C ASN A 140 -12.69 -0.55 0.78
N VAL A 141 -14.01 -0.31 0.90
CA VAL A 141 -14.64 0.14 2.13
C VAL A 141 -15.28 -1.05 2.83
N GLU A 142 -14.59 -1.62 3.82
CA GLU A 142 -15.09 -2.76 4.59
C GLU A 142 -14.70 -2.60 6.06
N GLY A 143 -15.60 -2.99 6.97
CA GLY A 143 -15.28 -2.98 8.40
C GLY A 143 -15.05 -1.58 8.99
N GLY A 144 -15.73 -0.58 8.42
CA GLY A 144 -15.62 0.84 8.79
C GLY A 144 -14.42 1.57 8.17
N VAL A 145 -13.61 0.88 7.38
CA VAL A 145 -12.31 1.35 6.89
C VAL A 145 -12.29 1.41 5.37
N ARG A 146 -11.74 2.50 4.81
CA ARG A 146 -11.31 2.54 3.41
C ARG A 146 -9.85 2.05 3.33
N GLY A 147 -9.65 0.76 3.14
CA GLY A 147 -8.36 0.08 3.18
C GLY A 147 -7.82 -0.24 1.79
N LEU A 148 -6.51 -0.33 1.65
CA LEU A 148 -5.90 -0.87 0.44
C LEU A 148 -6.08 -2.39 0.39
N VAL A 149 -6.45 -2.90 -0.79
CA VAL A 149 -6.72 -4.32 -1.03
C VAL A 149 -6.12 -4.78 -2.36
N LEU A 150 -5.89 -6.07 -2.55
CA LEU A 150 -5.53 -6.62 -3.85
C LEU A 150 -6.78 -6.91 -4.69
N GLY A 151 -6.68 -6.71 -6.00
CA GLY A 151 -7.67 -7.21 -6.97
C GLY A 151 -8.98 -6.42 -7.01
N SER A 152 -9.08 -5.28 -6.33
CA SER A 152 -10.14 -4.31 -6.62
C SER A 152 -9.69 -3.34 -7.71
N THR A 153 -10.65 -2.63 -8.32
CA THR A 153 -10.36 -1.53 -9.24
C THR A 153 -9.32 -0.58 -8.63
N PRO A 154 -8.24 -0.22 -9.33
CA PRO A 154 -7.21 0.63 -8.76
C PRO A 154 -7.77 2.02 -8.47
N PRO A 155 -7.68 2.54 -7.23
CA PRO A 155 -8.17 3.87 -6.86
C PRO A 155 -7.38 5.01 -7.52
N PHE A 156 -6.23 4.67 -8.13
CA PHE A 156 -5.29 5.60 -8.73
C PHE A 156 -5.25 5.52 -10.27
N ALA A 157 -6.08 4.66 -10.88
CA ALA A 157 -5.99 4.36 -12.31
C ALA A 157 -7.33 4.15 -13.01
N THR A 158 -8.39 4.86 -12.61
CA THR A 158 -9.54 5.02 -13.51
C THR A 158 -9.39 6.32 -14.31
N PRO A 159 -9.73 6.31 -15.63
CA PRO A 159 -9.85 7.52 -16.43
C PRO A 159 -10.85 8.52 -15.85
#